data_AF-A0A7G8G976-F1
#
_entry.id   AF-A0A7G8G976-F1
#
_cell.length_a   1.000
_cell.length_b   1.000
_cell.length_c   1.000
_cell.angle_alpha   90.00
_cell.angle_beta   90.00
_cell.angle_gamma   90.00
#
_symmetry.space_group_name_H-M   'P 1'
#
loop_
_entity.id
_entity.type
_entity.pdbx_description
1 polymer ?
#
loop_
_entity_poly.entity_id
_entity_poly.type
_entity_poly.pdbx_seq_one_letter_code
_entity_poly.pdbx_strand_id
1 'polypeptide(L)'
;MTFFFGSWSDGVRSAALASVLSVSFAGSVSAVERLTIDLPLLDVNVSLNLKGARTTAELIEANPDLQELDQAGDGSVSRLLGQFLTAPLPQRTSSVLEQSVGHPLLEQALLAASQLVKVEGLPADTSGQVLSDALQAAYRDGEPNLLGLLRRVPGESLSIDFQALAFNAKRLRDNQDDARALVQKGTAMTPAPKSLAESGAEGWTRAEIRFPVAHRSEALDITVLTPEGTSNGKLVVISHGLWDEPESFEGWGRLLAANGYTVLLPSHPGSDADQQKHLLSGAAAPSNPEELRFRPLDVSALLDGVEAGTLLVGEQISIDDVAVVGHSWGATAAMQLSGLQTTSRKLKTRCQDLRDPARNLSWVLQCSWLSGADQGSLADPRVKAAVAVSPPMRLLFDEESGPSLQAKVLLVSGTKDWVVPADPEAVEPLKGGNPLANGHRLVLASGGTHFNLWAPVDQKEAPILGPLILAWLNEQLAVPSSHTFSGGGWGHASIPLVDVTGQL
;
A
#
# COMPACT_ATOMS: atom_id res chain seq x y z
N MET A 1 38.40 49.06 -19.42
CA MET A 1 37.70 50.23 -19.97
C MET A 1 36.30 50.21 -19.39
N THR A 2 36.09 50.85 -18.24
CA THR A 2 35.49 52.20 -18.06
C THR A 2 33.96 52.10 -17.96
N PHE A 3 33.23 52.52 -16.92
CA PHE A 3 33.45 53.43 -15.77
C PHE A 3 32.39 53.12 -14.65
N PHE A 4 32.80 53.17 -13.35
CA PHE A 4 32.24 53.90 -12.17
C PHE A 4 30.73 53.83 -11.81
N PHE A 5 30.21 54.03 -10.59
CA PHE A 5 30.59 54.06 -9.14
C PHE A 5 29.29 54.44 -8.38
N GLY A 6 29.18 54.12 -7.08
CA GLY A 6 28.31 54.81 -6.08
C GLY A 6 26.91 54.22 -5.88
N SER A 7 26.60 53.53 -4.77
CA SER A 7 26.47 53.92 -3.33
C SER A 7 25.06 54.35 -2.93
N TRP A 8 24.49 53.56 -2.00
CA TRP A 8 23.52 53.84 -0.93
C TRP A 8 22.77 55.19 -0.88
N SER A 9 21.44 55.14 -0.71
CA SER A 9 20.76 55.35 0.59
C SER A 9 19.24 55.50 0.42
N ASP A 10 18.47 54.91 1.36
CA ASP A 10 17.11 55.25 1.81
C ASP A 10 15.96 55.20 0.77
N GLY A 11 14.83 54.54 0.99
CA GLY A 11 14.08 54.37 2.22
C GLY A 11 12.64 54.86 1.94
N VAL A 12 11.66 54.03 2.30
CA VAL A 12 10.24 54.39 2.52
C VAL A 12 9.30 54.40 1.30
N ARG A 13 8.38 53.42 1.35
CA ARG A 13 6.99 53.39 0.83
C ARG A 13 6.78 53.45 -0.68
N SER A 14 6.32 52.32 -1.22
CA SER A 14 5.02 52.22 -1.90
C SER A 14 4.65 50.76 -2.11
N ALA A 15 3.72 50.28 -1.29
CA ALA A 15 2.92 49.11 -1.61
C ALA A 15 1.91 49.52 -2.69
N ALA A 16 2.02 48.95 -3.90
CA ALA A 16 0.91 48.67 -4.82
C ALA A 16 1.48 48.25 -6.18
N LEU A 17 0.79 47.29 -6.80
CA LEU A 17 0.87 46.86 -8.21
C LEU A 17 2.02 45.91 -8.58
N ALA A 18 1.79 44.63 -8.27
CA ALA A 18 2.20 43.53 -9.13
C ALA A 18 1.01 42.56 -9.28
N SER A 19 0.00 42.98 -10.04
CA SER A 19 -1.14 42.16 -10.45
C SER A 19 -1.14 42.01 -11.96
N VAL A 20 -0.23 41.18 -12.49
CA VAL A 20 -0.06 40.82 -13.91
C VAL A 20 0.74 39.51 -13.87
N LEU A 21 0.34 38.29 -14.26
CA LEU A 21 -0.74 37.75 -15.08
C LEU A 21 -0.97 36.30 -14.59
N SER A 22 -2.04 36.03 -13.86
CA SER A 22 -2.60 34.68 -13.81
C SER A 22 -3.48 34.54 -15.05
N VAL A 23 -2.89 34.16 -16.18
CA VAL A 23 -3.69 33.71 -17.32
C VAL A 23 -4.27 32.36 -16.91
N SER A 24 -5.45 32.41 -16.30
CA SER A 24 -6.32 31.27 -16.12
C SER A 24 -6.75 30.81 -17.52
N PHE A 25 -6.03 29.86 -18.11
CA PHE A 25 -6.62 28.97 -19.10
C PHE A 25 -7.56 28.01 -18.37
N ALA A 26 -8.66 28.54 -17.85
CA ALA A 26 -9.83 27.75 -17.50
C ALA A 26 -10.60 27.47 -18.80
N GLY A 27 -10.01 26.68 -19.69
CA GLY A 27 -10.81 25.94 -20.65
C GLY A 27 -11.69 25.01 -19.83
N SER A 28 -13.01 25.12 -19.97
CA SER A 28 -13.93 24.13 -19.43
C SER A 28 -13.58 22.81 -20.11
N VAL A 29 -12.79 21.96 -19.46
CA VAL A 29 -12.52 20.64 -20.02
C VAL A 29 -13.84 19.88 -19.93
N SER A 30 -14.44 19.64 -21.09
CA SER A 30 -15.65 18.83 -21.21
C SER A 30 -15.38 17.45 -20.61
N ALA A 31 -16.38 16.85 -19.97
CA ALA A 31 -16.28 15.45 -19.59
C ALA A 31 -16.25 14.56 -20.85
N VAL A 32 -15.67 13.36 -20.73
CA VAL A 32 -15.57 12.38 -21.82
C VAL A 32 -16.95 12.18 -22.47
N GLU A 33 -17.03 12.54 -23.75
CA GLU A 33 -18.26 12.38 -24.55
C GLU A 33 -18.28 11.07 -25.34
N ARG A 34 -17.12 10.44 -25.54
CA ARG A 34 -16.95 9.22 -26.33
C ARG A 34 -16.09 8.18 -25.62
N LEU A 35 -16.58 6.94 -25.54
CA LEU A 35 -15.83 5.76 -25.09
C LEU A 35 -15.56 4.85 -26.30
N THR A 36 -14.29 4.60 -26.61
CA THR A 36 -13.85 3.63 -27.60
C THR A 36 -13.41 2.34 -26.89
N ILE A 37 -14.02 1.23 -27.27
CA ILE A 37 -13.66 -0.12 -26.80
C ILE A 37 -12.85 -0.77 -27.92
N ASP A 38 -11.57 -0.99 -27.68
CA ASP A 38 -10.66 -1.60 -28.64
C ASP A 38 -10.62 -3.12 -28.45
N LEU A 39 -10.79 -3.87 -29.54
CA LEU A 39 -10.69 -5.33 -29.61
C LEU A 39 -9.62 -5.74 -30.63
N PRO A 40 -8.31 -5.56 -30.33
CA PRO A 40 -7.24 -5.74 -31.30
C PRO A 40 -7.20 -7.11 -31.99
N LEU A 41 -7.49 -8.20 -31.27
CA LEU A 41 -7.47 -9.54 -31.87
C LEU A 41 -8.59 -9.76 -32.91
N LEU A 42 -9.65 -8.94 -32.87
CA LEU A 42 -10.77 -9.01 -33.81
C LEU A 42 -10.68 -7.93 -34.90
N ASP A 43 -9.71 -7.01 -34.81
CA ASP A 43 -9.61 -5.81 -35.65
C ASP A 43 -10.91 -4.98 -35.65
N VAL A 44 -11.53 -4.87 -34.46
CA VAL A 44 -12.79 -4.15 -34.24
C VAL A 44 -12.58 -3.05 -33.21
N ASN A 45 -13.16 -1.88 -33.46
CA ASN A 45 -13.38 -0.84 -32.47
C ASN A 45 -14.88 -0.56 -32.32
N VAL A 46 -15.33 -0.35 -31.08
CA VAL A 46 -16.72 0.03 -30.79
C VAL A 46 -16.70 1.40 -30.13
N SER A 47 -17.29 2.40 -30.77
CA SER A 47 -17.37 3.76 -30.24
C SER A 47 -18.75 4.03 -29.67
N LEU A 48 -18.80 4.38 -28.39
CA LEU A 48 -20.01 4.70 -27.64
C LEU A 48 -20.06 6.19 -27.35
N ASN A 49 -21.13 6.86 -27.76
CA ASN A 49 -21.47 8.20 -27.35
C ASN A 49 -22.07 8.17 -25.93
N LEU A 50 -21.40 8.80 -24.98
CA LEU A 50 -21.82 8.87 -23.57
C LEU A 50 -22.67 10.12 -23.26
N LYS A 51 -22.78 11.06 -24.21
CA LYS A 51 -23.39 12.36 -23.98
C LYS A 51 -24.87 12.21 -23.64
N GLY A 52 -25.24 12.68 -22.45
CA GLY A 52 -26.63 12.67 -21.96
C GLY A 52 -27.11 11.33 -21.39
N ALA A 53 -26.53 10.19 -21.78
CA ALA A 53 -26.99 8.86 -21.38
C ALA A 53 -26.64 8.51 -19.92
N ARG A 54 -27.65 8.43 -19.05
CA ARG A 54 -27.55 8.06 -17.62
C ARG A 54 -27.93 6.60 -17.37
N THR A 55 -28.72 6.02 -18.26
CA THR A 55 -29.15 4.62 -18.19
C THR A 55 -28.63 3.83 -19.39
N THR A 56 -28.62 2.50 -19.29
CA THR A 56 -28.28 1.64 -20.43
C THR A 56 -29.24 1.83 -21.60
N ALA A 57 -30.53 2.07 -21.34
CA ALA A 57 -31.52 2.31 -22.37
C ALA A 57 -31.21 3.60 -23.15
N GLU A 58 -30.91 4.69 -22.45
CA GLU A 58 -30.50 5.96 -23.06
C GLU A 58 -29.16 5.83 -23.82
N LEU A 59 -28.24 5.00 -23.30
CA LEU A 59 -26.96 4.74 -23.97
C LEU A 59 -27.19 4.01 -25.30
N ILE A 60 -28.09 3.03 -25.33
CA ILE A 60 -28.44 2.31 -26.56
C ILE A 60 -29.21 3.23 -27.51
N GLU A 61 -30.12 4.06 -27.01
CA GLU A 61 -30.81 5.07 -27.82
C GLU A 61 -29.83 6.02 -28.52
N ALA A 62 -28.79 6.45 -27.80
CA ALA A 62 -27.75 7.34 -28.32
C ALA A 62 -26.78 6.69 -29.32
N ASN A 63 -26.81 5.36 -29.50
CA ASN A 63 -25.83 4.61 -30.30
C ASN A 63 -26.54 3.62 -31.26
N PRO A 64 -26.83 4.02 -32.51
CA PRO A 64 -27.57 3.20 -33.48
C PRO A 64 -26.98 1.80 -33.73
N ASP A 65 -25.65 1.70 -33.82
CA ASP A 65 -24.96 0.41 -34.04
C ASP A 65 -25.18 -0.55 -32.86
N LEU A 66 -25.29 -0.03 -31.63
CA LEU A 66 -25.64 -0.84 -30.46
C LEU A 66 -27.09 -1.30 -30.50
N GLN A 67 -28.02 -0.52 -31.06
CA GLN A 67 -29.43 -0.93 -31.18
C GLN A 67 -29.56 -2.13 -32.10
N GLU A 68 -28.90 -2.10 -33.26
CA GLU A 68 -28.93 -3.21 -34.20
C GLU A 68 -28.31 -4.47 -33.59
N LEU A 69 -27.18 -4.32 -32.89
CA LEU A 69 -26.52 -5.43 -32.20
C LEU A 69 -27.38 -5.99 -31.04
N ASP A 70 -28.04 -5.13 -30.27
CA ASP A 70 -28.90 -5.56 -29.16
C ASP A 70 -30.17 -6.25 -29.66
N GLN A 71 -30.76 -5.77 -30.76
CA GLN A 71 -31.89 -6.43 -31.42
C GLN A 71 -31.49 -7.80 -31.97
N ALA A 72 -30.34 -7.89 -32.67
CA ALA A 72 -29.81 -9.16 -33.18
C ALA A 72 -29.47 -10.15 -32.05
N GLY A 73 -29.05 -9.63 -30.90
CA GLY A 73 -28.68 -10.40 -29.72
C GLY A 73 -29.81 -10.64 -28.71
N ASP A 74 -31.08 -10.36 -29.06
CA ASP A 74 -32.25 -10.51 -28.16
C ASP A 74 -32.05 -9.87 -26.78
N GLY A 75 -31.63 -8.60 -26.77
CA GLY A 75 -31.41 -7.82 -25.54
C GLY A 75 -30.19 -8.21 -24.72
N SER A 76 -29.29 -9.05 -25.25
CA SER A 76 -28.09 -9.49 -24.53
C SER A 76 -27.06 -8.38 -24.33
N VAL A 77 -26.93 -7.45 -25.28
CA VAL A 77 -26.00 -6.33 -25.22
C VAL A 77 -26.43 -5.34 -24.14
N SER A 78 -27.72 -5.00 -24.10
CA SER A 78 -28.38 -4.24 -23.03
C SER A 78 -28.08 -4.81 -21.66
N ARG A 79 -28.24 -6.13 -21.48
CA ARG A 79 -28.00 -6.77 -20.19
C ARG A 79 -26.53 -6.70 -19.80
N LEU A 80 -25.62 -6.95 -20.73
CA LEU A 80 -24.18 -6.92 -20.47
C LEU A 80 -23.69 -5.49 -20.14
N LEU A 81 -24.09 -4.51 -20.94
CA LEU A 81 -23.77 -3.10 -20.68
C LEU A 81 -24.36 -2.61 -19.36
N GLY A 82 -25.59 -3.03 -19.02
CA GLY A 82 -26.17 -2.73 -17.71
C GLY A 82 -25.38 -3.32 -16.55
N GLN A 83 -24.95 -4.58 -16.67
CA GLN A 83 -24.13 -5.24 -15.66
C GLN A 83 -22.74 -4.62 -15.50
N PHE A 84 -22.17 -4.07 -16.57
CA PHE A 84 -20.81 -3.54 -16.55
C PHE A 84 -20.76 -2.04 -16.24
N LEU A 85 -21.56 -1.22 -16.94
CA LEU A 85 -21.50 0.23 -16.86
C LEU A 85 -22.35 0.80 -15.72
N THR A 86 -23.49 0.17 -15.41
CA THR A 86 -24.47 0.73 -14.46
C THR A 86 -24.55 -0.03 -13.13
N ALA A 87 -23.77 -1.11 -12.96
CA ALA A 87 -23.70 -1.81 -11.68
C ALA A 87 -23.16 -0.87 -10.58
N PRO A 88 -23.79 -0.85 -9.39
CA PRO A 88 -23.40 0.05 -8.32
C PRO A 88 -22.00 -0.32 -7.78
N LEU A 89 -21.14 0.68 -7.69
CA LEU A 89 -19.84 0.60 -7.06
C LEU A 89 -20.02 0.51 -5.53
N PRO A 90 -19.29 -0.37 -4.83
CA PRO A 90 -19.37 -0.49 -3.39
C PRO A 90 -19.07 0.84 -2.70
N GLN A 91 -19.89 1.26 -1.73
CA GLN A 91 -19.78 2.56 -1.03
C GLN A 91 -18.36 2.90 -0.51
N ARG A 92 -17.54 1.90 -0.16
CA ARG A 92 -16.18 2.09 0.34
C ARG A 92 -15.14 2.38 -0.75
N THR A 93 -15.51 2.30 -2.02
CA THR A 93 -14.57 2.50 -3.14
C THR A 93 -14.06 3.94 -3.15
N SER A 94 -14.95 4.91 -2.89
CA SER A 94 -14.59 6.33 -2.80
C SER A 94 -13.64 6.61 -1.63
N SER A 95 -13.95 6.09 -0.44
CA SER A 95 -13.13 6.33 0.76
C SER A 95 -11.73 5.70 0.64
N VAL A 96 -11.62 4.50 0.06
CA VAL A 96 -10.30 3.87 -0.17
C VAL A 96 -9.50 4.67 -1.19
N LEU A 97 -10.12 5.09 -2.29
CA LEU A 97 -9.42 5.89 -3.31
C LEU A 97 -8.96 7.22 -2.73
N GLU A 98 -9.82 7.92 -1.98
CA GLU A 98 -9.50 9.18 -1.29
C GLU A 98 -8.30 9.03 -0.34
N GLN A 99 -8.29 7.97 0.47
CA GLN A 99 -7.16 7.65 1.36
C GLN A 99 -5.87 7.30 0.61
N SER A 100 -5.97 6.91 -0.65
CA SER A 100 -4.82 6.50 -1.46
C SER A 100 -4.29 7.62 -2.36
N VAL A 101 -5.04 8.74 -2.54
CA VAL A 101 -4.63 9.84 -3.42
C VAL A 101 -3.31 10.44 -2.93
N GLY A 102 -2.40 10.70 -3.88
CA GLY A 102 -1.06 11.20 -3.58
C GLY A 102 -0.12 10.14 -3.02
N HIS A 103 -0.58 8.90 -2.80
CA HIS A 103 0.32 7.82 -2.42
C HIS A 103 1.24 7.46 -3.59
N PRO A 104 2.57 7.52 -3.42
CA PRO A 104 3.56 7.27 -4.47
C PRO A 104 3.38 5.99 -5.28
N LEU A 105 3.10 4.90 -4.58
CA LEU A 105 2.89 3.60 -5.20
C LEU A 105 1.57 3.55 -5.97
N LEU A 106 0.54 4.29 -5.54
CA LEU A 106 -0.69 4.44 -6.31
C LEU A 106 -0.39 5.17 -7.62
N GLU A 107 0.42 6.23 -7.59
CA GLU A 107 0.73 7.00 -8.79
C GLU A 107 1.42 6.15 -9.86
N GLN A 108 2.40 5.34 -9.46
CA GLN A 108 3.07 4.40 -10.37
C GLN A 108 2.13 3.28 -10.86
N ALA A 109 1.21 2.84 -10.01
CA ALA A 109 0.23 1.84 -10.40
C ALA A 109 -0.80 2.41 -11.40
N LEU A 110 -1.21 3.68 -11.24
CA LEU A 110 -2.08 4.39 -12.18
C LEU A 110 -1.36 4.68 -13.50
N LEU A 111 -0.06 4.99 -13.46
CA LEU A 111 0.79 5.06 -14.66
C LEU A 111 0.78 3.75 -15.45
N ALA A 112 0.94 2.61 -14.78
CA ALA A 112 0.84 1.31 -15.44
C ALA A 112 -0.58 1.07 -16.02
N ALA A 113 -1.63 1.47 -15.29
CA ALA A 113 -3.01 1.36 -15.75
C ALA A 113 -3.33 2.26 -16.95
N SER A 114 -2.66 3.41 -17.09
CA SER A 114 -2.83 4.34 -18.22
C SER A 114 -2.41 3.74 -19.58
N GLN A 115 -1.67 2.63 -19.57
CA GLN A 115 -1.38 1.88 -20.80
C GLN A 115 -2.60 1.12 -21.32
N LEU A 116 -3.55 0.79 -20.43
CA LEU A 116 -4.80 0.07 -20.74
C LEU A 116 -5.96 1.03 -21.02
N VAL A 117 -5.91 2.23 -20.43
CA VAL A 117 -6.94 3.27 -20.56
C VAL A 117 -6.29 4.57 -20.99
N LYS A 118 -6.61 5.02 -22.21
CA LYS A 118 -6.11 6.28 -22.77
C LYS A 118 -7.20 7.33 -22.73
N VAL A 119 -6.86 8.53 -22.24
CA VAL A 119 -7.76 9.69 -22.28
C VAL A 119 -7.17 10.71 -23.24
N GLU A 120 -7.90 11.04 -24.29
CA GLU A 120 -7.51 12.08 -25.25
C GLU A 120 -7.90 13.47 -24.75
N GLY A 121 -7.06 14.47 -25.05
CA GLY A 121 -7.33 15.87 -24.73
C GLY A 121 -6.77 16.36 -23.38
N LEU A 122 -6.13 15.49 -22.60
CA LEU A 122 -5.45 15.86 -21.36
C LEU A 122 -4.11 15.13 -21.18
N PRO A 123 -3.15 15.72 -20.42
CA PRO A 123 -2.05 14.94 -19.85
C PRO A 123 -2.61 13.80 -18.99
N ALA A 124 -1.93 12.65 -18.96
CA ALA A 124 -2.31 11.57 -18.05
C ALA A 124 -2.26 12.09 -16.60
N ASP A 125 -3.40 12.09 -15.89
CA ASP A 125 -3.38 12.31 -14.45
C ASP A 125 -2.89 11.02 -13.77
N THR A 126 -1.68 11.09 -13.26
CA THR A 126 -1.03 9.99 -12.55
C THR A 126 -1.21 10.08 -11.05
N SER A 127 -1.71 11.20 -10.52
CA SER A 127 -1.90 11.41 -9.07
C SER A 127 -3.11 10.65 -8.52
N GLY A 128 -4.07 10.31 -9.39
CA GLY A 128 -5.36 9.74 -9.02
C GLY A 128 -6.40 10.76 -8.56
N GLN A 129 -6.06 12.05 -8.51
CA GLN A 129 -6.98 13.11 -8.09
C GLN A 129 -8.19 13.22 -9.03
N VAL A 130 -7.97 13.20 -10.35
CA VAL A 130 -9.04 13.26 -11.35
C VAL A 130 -9.98 12.06 -11.20
N LEU A 131 -9.43 10.87 -10.99
CA LEU A 131 -10.22 9.66 -10.77
C LEU A 131 -11.03 9.76 -9.48
N SER A 132 -10.41 10.27 -8.40
CA SER A 132 -11.06 10.47 -7.10
C SER A 132 -12.20 11.49 -7.20
N ASP A 133 -11.96 12.65 -7.79
CA ASP A 133 -12.94 13.71 -7.98
C ASP A 133 -14.13 13.24 -8.82
N ALA A 134 -13.86 12.55 -9.93
CA ALA A 134 -14.88 11.99 -10.81
C ALA A 134 -15.73 10.94 -10.06
N LEU A 135 -15.10 10.07 -9.28
CA LEU A 135 -15.79 9.06 -8.47
C LEU A 135 -16.65 9.71 -7.38
N GLN A 136 -16.11 10.68 -6.64
CA GLN A 136 -16.86 11.40 -5.61
C GLN A 136 -18.07 12.14 -6.18
N ALA A 137 -17.90 12.80 -7.34
CA ALA A 137 -19.01 13.45 -8.02
C ALA A 137 -20.06 12.43 -8.51
N ALA A 138 -19.65 11.23 -8.94
CA ALA A 138 -20.57 10.15 -9.28
C ALA A 138 -21.40 9.68 -8.07
N TYR A 139 -20.77 9.54 -6.89
CA TYR A 139 -21.49 9.25 -5.64
C TYR A 139 -22.45 10.37 -5.24
N ARG A 140 -22.01 11.62 -5.32
CA ARG A 140 -22.80 12.81 -4.94
C ARG A 140 -24.08 12.94 -5.76
N ASP A 141 -24.00 12.60 -7.04
CA ASP A 141 -25.11 12.76 -7.98
C ASP A 141 -26.01 11.51 -8.06
N GLY A 142 -25.78 10.50 -7.21
CA GLY A 142 -26.59 9.27 -7.19
C GLY A 142 -26.31 8.31 -8.36
N GLU A 143 -25.18 8.48 -9.05
CA GLU A 143 -24.72 7.65 -10.16
C GLU A 143 -23.41 6.89 -9.81
N PRO A 144 -23.30 6.17 -8.67
CA PRO A 144 -22.06 5.50 -8.26
C PRO A 144 -21.84 4.23 -9.09
N ASN A 145 -21.57 4.37 -10.37
CA ASN A 145 -21.32 3.30 -11.32
C ASN A 145 -20.28 3.75 -12.35
N LEU A 146 -19.80 2.82 -13.18
CA LEU A 146 -18.75 3.11 -14.16
C LEU A 146 -19.21 4.14 -15.21
N LEU A 147 -20.48 4.14 -15.62
CA LEU A 147 -21.03 5.14 -16.54
C LEU A 147 -21.00 6.55 -15.91
N GLY A 148 -21.43 6.67 -14.66
CA GLY A 148 -21.40 7.91 -13.90
C GLY A 148 -19.98 8.42 -13.67
N LEU A 149 -19.02 7.52 -13.42
CA LEU A 149 -17.60 7.84 -13.33
C LEU A 149 -17.06 8.37 -14.66
N LEU A 150 -17.22 7.61 -15.75
CA LEU A 150 -16.67 7.96 -17.07
C LEU A 150 -17.18 9.32 -17.55
N ARG A 151 -18.45 9.62 -17.30
CA ARG A 151 -19.08 10.92 -17.60
C ARG A 151 -18.58 12.11 -16.77
N ARG A 152 -17.70 11.88 -15.80
CA ARG A 152 -17.10 12.91 -14.94
C ARG A 152 -15.58 12.96 -15.05
N VAL A 153 -14.98 12.01 -15.77
CA VAL A 153 -13.58 12.11 -16.17
C VAL A 153 -13.48 13.23 -17.22
N PRO A 154 -12.61 14.23 -17.03
CA PRO A 154 -12.38 15.28 -18.01
C PRO A 154 -11.60 14.70 -19.21
N GLY A 155 -11.95 15.11 -20.43
CA GLY A 155 -11.32 14.62 -21.67
C GLY A 155 -12.27 14.63 -22.86
N GLU A 156 -11.74 14.50 -24.08
CA GLU A 156 -12.56 14.44 -25.30
C GLU A 156 -13.08 13.04 -25.57
N SER A 157 -12.18 12.05 -25.49
CA SER A 157 -12.47 10.65 -25.71
C SER A 157 -11.67 9.77 -24.75
N LEU A 158 -12.19 8.57 -24.46
CA LEU A 158 -11.51 7.56 -23.66
C LEU A 158 -11.45 6.25 -24.46
N SER A 159 -10.26 5.68 -24.64
CA SER A 159 -10.05 4.38 -25.28
C SER A 159 -9.63 3.34 -24.23
N ILE A 160 -10.22 2.14 -24.32
CA ILE A 160 -9.90 1.01 -23.45
C ILE A 160 -9.50 -0.19 -24.31
N ASP A 161 -8.31 -0.74 -24.07
CA ASP A 161 -7.97 -2.08 -24.54
C ASP A 161 -8.73 -3.12 -23.70
N PHE A 162 -9.88 -3.56 -24.21
CA PHE A 162 -10.77 -4.44 -23.45
C PHE A 162 -10.17 -5.83 -23.25
N GLN A 163 -9.38 -6.31 -24.20
CA GLN A 163 -8.77 -7.63 -24.13
C GLN A 163 -7.67 -7.66 -23.07
N ALA A 164 -6.80 -6.66 -23.08
CA ALA A 164 -5.80 -6.50 -22.04
C ALA A 164 -6.44 -6.25 -20.67
N LEU A 165 -7.50 -5.44 -20.59
CA LEU A 165 -8.23 -5.21 -19.35
C LEU A 165 -8.84 -6.52 -18.80
N ALA A 166 -9.55 -7.28 -19.63
CA ALA A 166 -10.17 -8.54 -19.23
C ALA A 166 -9.13 -9.58 -18.79
N PHE A 167 -8.01 -9.67 -19.50
CA PHE A 167 -6.88 -10.53 -19.12
C PHE A 167 -6.32 -10.16 -17.74
N ASN A 168 -6.02 -8.88 -17.53
CA ASN A 168 -5.46 -8.40 -16.25
C ASN A 168 -6.47 -8.51 -15.09
N ALA A 169 -7.75 -8.23 -15.35
CA ALA A 169 -8.81 -8.35 -14.36
C ALA A 169 -9.04 -9.81 -13.95
N LYS A 170 -9.01 -10.75 -14.90
CA LYS A 170 -9.08 -12.18 -14.59
C LYS A 170 -7.87 -12.59 -13.76
N ARG A 171 -6.66 -12.22 -14.17
CA ARG A 171 -5.43 -12.55 -13.44
C ARG A 171 -5.45 -12.01 -12.00
N LEU A 172 -5.86 -10.76 -11.81
CA LEU A 172 -6.00 -10.18 -10.47
C LEU A 172 -7.05 -10.92 -9.64
N ARG A 173 -8.16 -11.33 -10.26
CA ARG A 173 -9.18 -12.15 -9.59
C ARG A 173 -8.60 -13.48 -9.15
N ASP A 174 -7.92 -14.19 -10.04
CA ASP A 174 -7.28 -15.48 -9.74
C ASP A 174 -6.28 -15.32 -8.57
N ASN A 175 -5.50 -14.22 -8.54
CA ASN A 175 -4.58 -13.83 -7.47
C ASN A 175 -5.26 -13.45 -6.13
N GLN A 176 -6.58 -13.57 -6.01
CA GLN A 176 -7.30 -13.25 -4.77
C GLN A 176 -8.35 -14.31 -4.43
N ASP A 177 -8.53 -15.33 -5.26
CA ASP A 177 -9.62 -16.31 -5.13
C ASP A 177 -9.45 -17.20 -3.91
N ASP A 178 -8.24 -17.69 -3.65
CA ASP A 178 -7.97 -18.58 -2.52
C ASP A 178 -8.11 -17.83 -1.20
N ALA A 179 -7.53 -16.63 -1.09
CA ALA A 179 -7.70 -15.77 0.07
C ALA A 179 -9.18 -15.44 0.34
N ARG A 180 -9.97 -15.14 -0.69
CA ARG A 180 -11.43 -14.93 -0.55
C ARG A 180 -12.14 -16.19 -0.07
N ALA A 181 -11.79 -17.36 -0.61
CA ALA A 181 -12.39 -18.62 -0.21
C ALA A 181 -12.07 -18.98 1.25
N LEU A 182 -10.83 -18.73 1.70
CA LEU A 182 -10.41 -18.93 3.09
C LEU A 182 -11.16 -18.01 4.06
N VAL A 183 -11.32 -16.73 3.70
CA VAL A 183 -12.12 -15.78 4.50
C VAL A 183 -13.60 -16.18 4.56
N GLN A 184 -14.17 -16.70 3.47
CA GLN A 184 -15.57 -17.16 3.45
C GLN A 184 -15.82 -18.39 4.33
N LYS A 185 -14.82 -19.27 4.46
CA LYS A 185 -14.89 -20.47 5.30
C LYS A 185 -14.51 -20.21 6.75
N GLY A 186 -13.65 -19.22 6.99
CA GLY A 186 -13.17 -18.86 8.32
C GLY A 186 -14.15 -18.02 9.13
N THR A 187 -13.88 -17.95 10.42
CA THR A 187 -14.64 -17.12 11.36
C THR A 187 -13.90 -15.82 11.61
N ALA A 188 -14.58 -14.69 11.39
CA ALA A 188 -14.03 -13.39 11.74
C ALA A 188 -13.80 -13.27 13.25
N MET A 189 -12.64 -12.76 13.63
CA MET A 189 -12.31 -12.51 15.02
C MET A 189 -13.20 -11.40 15.60
N THR A 190 -13.62 -11.56 16.84
CA THR A 190 -14.39 -10.55 17.57
C THR A 190 -13.64 -9.21 17.57
N PRO A 191 -14.31 -8.08 17.27
CA PRO A 191 -13.70 -6.77 17.31
C PRO A 191 -13.09 -6.44 18.67
N ALA A 192 -11.97 -5.73 18.66
CA ALA A 192 -11.37 -5.22 19.87
C ALA A 192 -12.29 -4.24 20.61
N PRO A 193 -12.23 -4.19 21.96
CA PRO A 193 -12.91 -3.15 22.72
C PRO A 193 -12.50 -1.77 22.21
N LYS A 194 -13.48 -0.87 22.07
CA LYS A 194 -13.25 0.50 21.57
C LYS A 194 -12.16 1.23 22.36
N SER A 195 -12.15 1.06 23.68
CA SER A 195 -11.14 1.64 24.58
C SER A 195 -9.71 1.19 24.25
N LEU A 196 -9.53 -0.03 23.74
CA LEU A 196 -8.23 -0.53 23.32
C LEU A 196 -7.88 -0.01 21.91
N ALA A 197 -8.83 -0.12 20.97
CA ALA A 197 -8.63 0.32 19.59
C ALA A 197 -8.26 1.81 19.49
N GLU A 198 -8.80 2.64 20.38
CA GLU A 198 -8.56 4.08 20.42
C GLU A 198 -7.49 4.49 21.46
N SER A 199 -6.84 3.54 22.12
CA SER A 199 -5.87 3.83 23.19
C SER A 199 -4.65 4.64 22.73
N GLY A 200 -4.31 4.59 21.43
CA GLY A 200 -3.21 5.36 20.86
C GLY A 200 -3.45 6.87 20.72
N ALA A 201 -4.58 7.41 21.19
CA ALA A 201 -4.86 8.84 21.14
C ALA A 201 -3.98 9.67 22.10
N GLU A 202 -3.53 9.08 23.21
CA GLU A 202 -2.72 9.72 24.25
C GLU A 202 -1.80 8.70 24.96
N GLY A 203 -1.00 9.14 25.93
CA GLY A 203 -0.17 8.24 26.76
C GLY A 203 1.21 7.92 26.18
N TRP A 204 1.69 8.72 25.23
CA TRP A 204 2.99 8.57 24.58
C TRP A 204 3.62 9.93 24.29
N THR A 205 4.95 9.98 24.21
CA THR A 205 5.71 11.13 23.71
C THR A 205 6.36 10.79 22.37
N ARG A 206 6.58 11.81 21.54
CA ARG A 206 7.23 11.70 20.22
C ARG A 206 8.49 12.53 20.17
N ALA A 207 9.57 11.96 19.63
CA ALA A 207 10.82 12.63 19.34
C ALA A 207 11.32 12.25 17.95
N GLU A 208 12.17 13.09 17.38
CA GLU A 208 12.95 12.79 16.17
C GLU A 208 14.42 12.70 16.55
N ILE A 209 15.09 11.63 16.13
CA ILE A 209 16.50 11.39 16.41
C ILE A 209 17.23 11.11 15.09
N ARG A 210 18.44 11.67 14.97
CA ARG A 210 19.39 11.33 13.91
C ARG A 210 20.42 10.34 14.42
N PHE A 211 20.56 9.20 13.75
CA PHE A 211 21.52 8.16 14.14
C PHE A 211 22.43 7.77 12.96
N PRO A 212 23.75 8.00 13.06
CA PRO A 212 24.69 7.62 12.02
C PRO A 212 24.85 6.10 11.93
N VAL A 213 24.81 5.56 10.72
CA VAL A 213 25.03 4.12 10.45
C VAL A 213 26.12 3.93 9.40
N ALA A 214 26.88 2.84 9.50
CA ALA A 214 28.09 2.66 8.70
C ALA A 214 27.82 2.36 7.21
N HIS A 215 26.67 1.78 6.88
CA HIS A 215 26.32 1.36 5.52
C HIS A 215 25.60 2.42 4.69
N ARG A 216 25.26 3.58 5.28
CA ARG A 216 24.65 4.72 4.58
C ARG A 216 25.56 5.95 4.63
N SER A 217 25.45 6.80 3.61
CA SER A 217 26.19 8.07 3.56
C SER A 217 25.60 9.15 4.46
N GLU A 218 24.31 9.04 4.78
CA GLU A 218 23.58 9.95 5.64
C GLU A 218 23.11 9.21 6.90
N ALA A 219 22.92 9.97 7.98
CA ALA A 219 22.33 9.42 9.20
C ALA A 219 20.86 9.05 8.96
N LEU A 220 20.38 8.05 9.69
CA LEU A 220 18.97 7.70 9.71
C LEU A 220 18.19 8.73 10.53
N ASP A 221 17.14 9.28 9.94
CA ASP A 221 16.09 9.97 10.68
C ASP A 221 15.15 8.92 11.30
N ILE A 222 14.86 9.05 12.59
CA ILE A 222 14.10 8.08 13.37
C ILE A 222 13.04 8.81 14.19
N THR A 223 11.79 8.52 13.90
CA THR A 223 10.69 8.87 14.79
C THR A 223 10.69 7.89 15.97
N VAL A 224 10.74 8.42 17.18
CA VAL A 224 10.73 7.65 18.42
C VAL A 224 9.43 7.93 19.16
N LEU A 225 8.70 6.87 19.52
CA LEU A 225 7.54 6.95 20.39
C LEU A 225 7.84 6.22 21.70
N THR A 226 7.70 6.91 22.83
CA THR A 226 7.94 6.34 24.16
C THR A 226 6.68 6.41 25.02
N PRO A 227 6.42 5.43 25.89
CA PRO A 227 5.27 5.45 26.79
C PRO A 227 5.42 6.57 27.83
N GLU A 228 4.38 7.37 28.06
CA GLU A 228 4.32 8.30 29.21
C GLU A 228 4.03 7.55 30.52
N GLY A 229 3.34 6.40 30.41
CA GLY A 229 2.95 5.56 31.52
C GLY A 229 3.99 4.51 31.90
N THR A 230 3.52 3.34 32.33
CA THR A 230 4.40 2.22 32.68
C THR A 230 4.98 1.59 31.42
N SER A 231 6.29 1.66 31.25
CA SER A 231 7.02 0.92 30.22
C SER A 231 7.00 -0.58 30.52
N ASN A 232 6.82 -1.40 29.47
CA ASN A 232 6.98 -2.85 29.53
C ASN A 232 8.42 -3.30 29.21
N GLY A 233 9.32 -2.34 28.94
CA GLY A 233 10.73 -2.59 28.63
C GLY A 233 10.98 -3.29 27.28
N LYS A 234 9.97 -3.39 26.41
CA LYS A 234 10.09 -4.00 25.08
C LYS A 234 10.21 -2.94 23.98
N LEU A 235 10.95 -3.31 22.94
CA LEU A 235 11.22 -2.48 21.78
C LEU A 235 10.50 -3.03 20.55
N VAL A 236 9.88 -2.14 19.78
CA VAL A 236 9.31 -2.44 18.47
C VAL A 236 9.94 -1.53 17.44
N VAL A 237 10.38 -2.08 16.30
CA VAL A 237 10.77 -1.29 15.13
C VAL A 237 9.69 -1.43 14.06
N ILE A 238 9.18 -0.31 13.55
CA ILE A 238 8.19 -0.28 12.46
C ILE A 238 8.86 0.23 11.18
N SER A 239 8.95 -0.63 10.17
CA SER A 239 9.55 -0.29 8.87
C SER A 239 8.47 0.04 7.83
N HIS A 240 8.58 1.21 7.21
CA HIS A 240 7.63 1.72 6.23
C HIS A 240 7.75 1.03 4.85
N GLY A 241 6.78 1.24 3.96
CA GLY A 241 6.78 0.72 2.60
C GLY A 241 7.80 1.39 1.65
N LEU A 242 7.76 1.03 0.36
CA LEU A 242 8.51 1.75 -0.67
C LEU A 242 7.89 3.13 -0.89
N TRP A 243 8.74 4.16 -0.93
CA TRP A 243 8.34 5.56 -1.13
C TRP A 243 7.41 6.12 -0.07
N ASP A 244 7.41 5.48 1.09
CA ASP A 244 6.61 5.86 2.22
C ASP A 244 7.50 6.53 3.29
N GLU A 245 6.89 6.94 4.39
CA GLU A 245 7.55 7.61 5.51
C GLU A 245 7.01 7.10 6.86
N PRO A 246 7.74 7.29 7.98
CA PRO A 246 7.31 6.87 9.32
C PRO A 246 5.87 7.29 9.69
N GLU A 247 5.45 8.47 9.26
CA GLU A 247 4.16 9.09 9.56
C GLU A 247 2.97 8.23 9.09
N SER A 248 3.13 7.44 8.02
CA SER A 248 2.11 6.52 7.51
C SER A 248 1.80 5.35 8.45
N PHE A 249 2.64 5.13 9.46
CA PHE A 249 2.53 4.02 10.42
C PHE A 249 2.56 4.46 11.88
N GLU A 250 2.63 5.77 12.15
CA GLU A 250 2.60 6.31 13.50
C GLU A 250 1.36 5.86 14.28
N GLY A 251 0.21 5.65 13.64
CA GLY A 251 -0.99 5.15 14.32
C GLY A 251 -0.81 3.76 14.94
N TRP A 252 0.00 2.88 14.33
CA TRP A 252 0.38 1.61 14.96
C TRP A 252 1.33 1.86 16.14
N GLY A 253 2.35 2.70 15.94
CA GLY A 253 3.35 3.02 16.95
C GLY A 253 2.76 3.68 18.19
N ARG A 254 1.79 4.60 18.02
CA ARG A 254 1.08 5.29 19.10
C ARG A 254 0.25 4.33 19.94
N LEU A 255 -0.48 3.40 19.30
CA LEU A 255 -1.23 2.37 20.02
C LEU A 255 -0.27 1.47 20.81
N LEU A 256 0.85 1.06 20.23
CA LEU A 256 1.87 0.28 20.94
C LEU A 256 2.50 1.06 22.11
N ALA A 257 2.85 2.32 21.91
CA ALA A 257 3.44 3.19 22.93
C ALA A 257 2.48 3.46 24.09
N ALA A 258 1.21 3.75 23.81
CA ALA A 258 0.16 3.86 24.83
C ALA A 258 -0.02 2.57 25.65
N ASN A 259 0.38 1.42 25.10
CA ASN A 259 0.35 0.11 25.76
C ASN A 259 1.75 -0.34 26.27
N GLY A 260 2.66 0.61 26.47
CA GLY A 260 3.91 0.41 27.22
C GLY A 260 5.14 0.08 26.40
N TYR A 261 5.05 -0.03 25.06
CA TYR A 261 6.21 -0.32 24.21
C TYR A 261 7.00 0.95 23.88
N THR A 262 8.32 0.83 23.79
CA THR A 262 9.12 1.83 23.07
C THR A 262 9.14 1.49 21.59
N VAL A 263 8.88 2.46 20.71
CA VAL A 263 8.75 2.23 19.27
C VAL A 263 9.73 3.12 18.50
N LEU A 264 10.45 2.52 17.56
CA LEU A 264 11.29 3.21 16.59
C LEU A 264 10.69 3.07 15.20
N LEU A 265 10.57 4.18 14.47
CA LEU A 265 10.14 4.21 13.07
C LEU A 265 11.26 4.88 12.25
N PRO A 266 12.25 4.12 11.75
CA PRO A 266 13.28 4.68 10.89
C PRO A 266 12.71 5.09 9.54
N SER A 267 13.16 6.23 9.02
CA SER A 267 13.18 6.46 7.58
C SER A 267 14.28 5.61 6.92
N HIS A 268 14.06 5.19 5.68
CA HIS A 268 15.00 4.40 4.88
C HIS A 268 15.46 5.20 3.64
N PRO A 269 16.54 6.01 3.76
CA PRO A 269 17.04 6.83 2.67
C PRO A 269 17.29 6.03 1.39
N GLY A 270 16.81 6.52 0.24
CA GLY A 270 16.98 5.82 -1.05
C GLY A 270 15.80 4.88 -1.40
N SER A 271 14.84 4.73 -0.50
CA SER A 271 13.55 4.10 -0.78
C SER A 271 12.39 4.69 0.03
N ASP A 272 12.58 5.92 0.53
CA ASP A 272 11.61 6.75 1.26
C ASP A 272 10.88 7.73 0.32
N ALA A 273 9.95 8.51 0.88
CA ALA A 273 9.19 9.52 0.15
C ALA A 273 10.08 10.55 -0.57
N ASP A 274 11.25 10.90 -0.01
CA ASP A 274 12.19 11.82 -0.65
C ASP A 274 12.87 11.21 -1.87
N GLN A 275 13.24 9.92 -1.86
CA GLN A 275 13.73 9.26 -3.06
C GLN A 275 12.69 9.27 -4.19
N GLN A 276 11.39 9.15 -3.86
CA GLN A 276 10.34 9.23 -4.87
C GLN A 276 10.25 10.63 -5.50
N LYS A 277 10.28 11.69 -4.69
CA LYS A 277 10.32 13.08 -5.18
C LYS A 277 11.51 13.29 -6.12
N HIS A 278 12.67 12.73 -5.79
CA HIS A 278 13.86 12.79 -6.64
C HIS A 278 13.71 11.96 -7.92
N LEU A 279 13.08 10.79 -7.87
CA LEU A 279 12.79 9.98 -9.06
C LEU A 279 11.86 10.73 -10.03
N LEU A 280 10.75 11.29 -9.52
CA LEU A 280 9.76 12.00 -10.34
C LEU A 280 10.30 13.29 -10.96
N SER A 281 11.22 13.97 -10.28
CA SER A 281 11.92 15.14 -10.82
C SER A 281 13.08 14.80 -11.77
N GLY A 282 13.43 13.51 -11.91
CA GLY A 282 14.59 13.05 -12.66
C GLY A 282 15.94 13.34 -11.98
N ALA A 283 15.92 13.76 -10.71
CA ALA A 283 17.12 14.02 -9.91
C ALA A 283 17.79 12.74 -9.40
N ALA A 284 17.06 11.62 -9.34
CA ALA A 284 17.60 10.32 -8.96
C ALA A 284 17.09 9.18 -9.86
N ALA A 285 17.87 8.10 -9.92
CA ALA A 285 17.43 6.83 -10.49
C ALA A 285 16.42 6.13 -9.54
N PRO A 286 15.70 5.10 -10.01
CA PRO A 286 14.91 4.23 -9.14
C PRO A 286 15.73 3.66 -7.97
N SER A 287 15.04 3.25 -6.90
CA SER A 287 15.68 2.70 -5.70
C SER A 287 16.68 1.59 -6.04
N ASN A 288 17.83 1.63 -5.38
CA ASN A 288 18.91 0.69 -5.60
C ASN A 288 18.48 -0.73 -5.17
N PRO A 289 18.78 -1.79 -5.95
CA PRO A 289 18.58 -3.18 -5.53
C PRO A 289 19.18 -3.52 -4.15
N GLU A 290 20.26 -2.84 -3.73
CA GLU A 290 20.87 -2.97 -2.40
C GLU A 290 19.94 -2.55 -1.25
N GLU A 291 18.86 -1.80 -1.51
CA GLU A 291 17.86 -1.47 -0.48
C GLU A 291 17.21 -2.72 0.14
N LEU A 292 17.19 -3.86 -0.58
CA LEU A 292 16.79 -5.14 0.00
C LEU A 292 17.67 -5.50 1.21
N ARG A 293 18.96 -5.18 1.16
CA ARG A 293 19.92 -5.45 2.23
C ARG A 293 20.03 -4.27 3.21
N PHE A 294 19.92 -3.03 2.74
CA PHE A 294 20.10 -1.86 3.60
C PHE A 294 18.95 -1.66 4.60
N ARG A 295 17.70 -1.93 4.22
CA ARG A 295 16.55 -1.80 5.14
C ARG A 295 16.67 -2.68 6.40
N PRO A 296 16.94 -3.99 6.31
CA PRO A 296 17.17 -4.79 7.52
C PRO A 296 18.46 -4.37 8.25
N LEU A 297 19.51 -3.92 7.54
CA LEU A 297 20.71 -3.37 8.20
C LEU A 297 20.45 -2.09 8.99
N ASP A 298 19.54 -1.23 8.52
CA ASP A 298 19.12 -0.04 9.28
C ASP A 298 18.56 -0.47 10.62
N VAL A 299 17.62 -1.42 10.62
CA VAL A 299 17.02 -1.95 11.83
C VAL A 299 18.07 -2.57 12.76
N SER A 300 18.91 -3.48 12.26
CA SER A 300 19.98 -4.08 13.08
C SER A 300 20.94 -3.05 13.65
N ALA A 301 21.30 -2.00 12.90
CA ALA A 301 22.17 -0.93 13.39
C ALA A 301 21.51 -0.08 14.49
N LEU A 302 20.19 0.14 14.43
CA LEU A 302 19.45 0.77 15.52
C LEU A 302 19.48 -0.10 16.78
N LEU A 303 19.26 -1.41 16.62
CA LEU A 303 19.31 -2.35 17.75
C LEU A 303 20.72 -2.38 18.38
N ASP A 304 21.78 -2.37 17.56
CA ASP A 304 23.17 -2.24 18.03
C ASP A 304 23.38 -0.93 18.80
N GLY A 305 22.79 0.16 18.32
CA GLY A 305 22.84 1.47 18.98
C GLY A 305 22.19 1.47 20.37
N VAL A 306 21.03 0.82 20.49
CA VAL A 306 20.31 0.65 21.78
C VAL A 306 21.09 -0.26 22.71
N GLU A 307 21.58 -1.41 22.22
CA GLU A 307 22.41 -2.34 23.00
C GLU A 307 23.68 -1.69 23.55
N ALA A 308 24.33 -0.85 22.74
CA ALA A 308 25.51 -0.09 23.13
C ALA A 308 25.21 1.12 24.04
N GLY A 309 23.94 1.45 24.28
CA GLY A 309 23.54 2.62 25.05
C GLY A 309 23.88 3.95 24.38
N THR A 310 23.97 3.96 23.05
CA THR A 310 24.24 5.17 22.23
C THR A 310 22.96 5.74 21.60
N LEU A 311 21.91 4.92 21.51
CA LEU A 311 20.56 5.28 21.11
C LEU A 311 19.61 4.98 22.29
N LEU A 312 18.58 5.81 22.49
CA LEU A 312 17.65 5.73 23.64
C LEU A 312 18.36 5.75 25.01
N VAL A 313 19.33 6.64 25.17
CA VAL A 313 20.15 6.74 26.39
C VAL A 313 19.27 6.93 27.63
N GLY A 314 19.38 6.02 28.59
CA GLY A 314 18.65 6.08 29.86
C GLY A 314 17.36 5.26 29.89
N GLU A 315 16.89 4.76 28.74
CA GLU A 315 15.76 3.84 28.67
C GLU A 315 16.17 2.42 29.09
N GLN A 316 15.32 1.76 29.87
CA GLN A 316 15.52 0.37 30.29
C GLN A 316 14.81 -0.57 29.30
N ILE A 317 15.54 -1.03 28.29
CA ILE A 317 15.01 -1.84 27.19
C ILE A 317 15.67 -3.22 27.19
N SER A 318 14.84 -4.27 27.07
CA SER A 318 15.25 -5.65 26.84
C SER A 318 15.54 -5.86 25.36
N ILE A 319 16.80 -5.75 24.98
CA ILE A 319 17.23 -5.79 23.58
C ILE A 319 17.29 -7.20 22.98
N ASP A 320 17.16 -8.25 23.80
CA ASP A 320 17.12 -9.65 23.34
C ASP A 320 15.71 -10.13 22.93
N ASP A 321 14.68 -9.31 23.15
CA ASP A 321 13.26 -9.64 22.90
C ASP A 321 12.58 -8.53 22.08
N VAL A 322 13.06 -8.31 20.85
CA VAL A 322 12.60 -7.25 19.96
C VAL A 322 11.51 -7.75 19.02
N ALA A 323 10.55 -6.88 18.72
CA ALA A 323 9.61 -7.08 17.63
C ALA A 323 9.90 -6.17 16.43
N VAL A 324 9.63 -6.67 15.23
CA VAL A 324 9.65 -5.87 14.00
C VAL A 324 8.30 -5.94 13.29
N VAL A 325 7.73 -4.79 12.99
CA VAL A 325 6.50 -4.67 12.20
C VAL A 325 6.87 -4.01 10.88
N GLY A 326 6.31 -4.49 9.78
CA GLY A 326 6.58 -3.91 8.48
C GLY A 326 5.39 -3.95 7.55
N HIS A 327 5.30 -2.95 6.67
CA HIS A 327 4.36 -2.90 5.56
C HIS A 327 5.10 -2.96 4.22
N SER A 328 4.58 -3.71 3.26
CA SER A 328 5.14 -3.78 1.91
C SER A 328 6.65 -4.10 1.90
N TRP A 329 7.52 -3.19 1.44
CA TRP A 329 8.99 -3.38 1.53
C TRP A 329 9.51 -3.51 2.95
N GLY A 330 8.93 -2.79 3.92
CA GLY A 330 9.23 -2.97 5.33
C GLY A 330 8.79 -4.35 5.85
N ALA A 331 7.73 -4.94 5.28
CA ALA A 331 7.30 -6.30 5.59
C ALA A 331 8.33 -7.33 5.08
N THR A 332 8.88 -7.13 3.88
CA THR A 332 10.02 -7.91 3.36
C THR A 332 11.21 -7.84 4.32
N ALA A 333 11.58 -6.65 4.79
CA ALA A 333 12.66 -6.45 5.77
C ALA A 333 12.37 -7.16 7.11
N ALA A 334 11.15 -7.07 7.63
CA ALA A 334 10.73 -7.76 8.85
C ALA A 334 10.90 -9.29 8.74
N MET A 335 10.61 -9.85 7.56
CA MET A 335 10.82 -11.28 7.31
C MET A 335 12.29 -11.67 7.18
N GLN A 336 13.12 -10.85 6.54
CA GLN A 336 14.58 -11.07 6.49
C GLN A 336 15.14 -11.14 7.91
N LEU A 337 14.81 -10.14 8.75
CA LEU A 337 15.22 -10.06 10.15
C LEU A 337 14.74 -11.25 10.98
N SER A 338 13.58 -11.82 10.62
CA SER A 338 13.03 -13.03 11.25
C SER A 338 13.78 -14.31 10.91
N GLY A 339 14.69 -14.28 9.91
CA GLY A 339 15.50 -15.40 9.48
C GLY A 339 15.27 -15.85 8.03
N LEU A 340 14.29 -15.28 7.32
CA LEU A 340 13.92 -15.75 5.99
C LEU A 340 15.00 -15.38 4.97
N GLN A 341 15.45 -16.36 4.20
CA GLN A 341 16.60 -16.20 3.29
C GLN A 341 16.14 -15.76 1.91
N THR A 342 16.73 -14.69 1.39
CA THR A 342 16.46 -14.21 0.04
C THR A 342 17.19 -15.05 -1.00
N THR A 343 16.63 -15.14 -2.20
CA THR A 343 17.20 -15.85 -3.34
C THR A 343 16.86 -15.16 -4.66
N SER A 344 17.84 -15.06 -5.55
CA SER A 344 17.59 -14.63 -6.92
C SER A 344 17.02 -15.72 -7.83
N ARG A 345 16.93 -16.98 -7.37
CA ARG A 345 16.61 -18.14 -8.22
C ARG A 345 15.28 -17.97 -8.97
N LYS A 346 14.20 -17.65 -8.25
CA LYS A 346 12.86 -17.46 -8.82
C LYS A 346 12.78 -16.16 -9.62
N LEU A 347 13.47 -15.10 -9.17
CA LEU A 347 13.55 -13.84 -9.90
C LEU A 347 14.15 -14.04 -11.31
N LYS A 348 15.30 -14.72 -11.41
CA LYS A 348 16.02 -14.98 -12.66
C LYS A 348 15.15 -15.67 -13.71
N THR A 349 14.29 -16.59 -13.31
CA THR A 349 13.47 -17.38 -14.24
C THR A 349 12.09 -16.77 -14.50
N ARG A 350 11.46 -16.13 -13.50
CA ARG A 350 10.06 -15.69 -13.61
C ARG A 350 9.89 -14.21 -13.94
N CYS A 351 10.87 -13.35 -13.67
CA CYS A 351 10.74 -11.92 -13.94
C CYS A 351 10.54 -11.61 -15.44
N GLN A 352 11.13 -12.43 -16.32
CA GLN A 352 11.03 -12.30 -17.77
C GLN A 352 9.73 -12.88 -18.35
N ASP A 353 9.02 -13.73 -17.61
CA ASP A 353 7.74 -14.27 -18.05
C ASP A 353 6.60 -13.28 -17.74
N LEU A 354 6.25 -12.47 -18.73
CA LEU A 354 5.16 -11.49 -18.63
C LEU A 354 3.76 -12.16 -18.61
N ARG A 355 3.67 -13.43 -19.04
CA ARG A 355 2.44 -14.21 -19.15
C ARG A 355 2.23 -15.16 -17.99
N ASP A 356 3.15 -15.22 -17.03
CA ASP A 356 3.00 -16.04 -15.83
C ASP A 356 1.65 -15.70 -15.14
N PRO A 357 0.81 -16.71 -14.87
CA PRO A 357 -0.52 -16.49 -14.30
C PRO A 357 -0.47 -15.87 -12.90
N ALA A 358 0.62 -16.07 -12.15
CA ALA A 358 0.77 -15.51 -10.80
C ALA A 358 1.36 -14.09 -10.81
N ARG A 359 1.75 -13.58 -11.99
CA ARG A 359 2.36 -12.25 -12.11
C ARG A 359 1.36 -11.17 -11.65
N ASN A 360 1.82 -10.34 -10.73
CA ASN A 360 1.07 -9.21 -10.18
C ASN A 360 1.97 -7.97 -10.09
N LEU A 361 1.44 -6.84 -9.62
CA LEU A 361 2.21 -5.60 -9.56
C LEU A 361 3.41 -5.70 -8.61
N SER A 362 3.29 -6.42 -7.50
CA SER A 362 4.40 -6.64 -6.57
C SER A 362 5.60 -7.34 -7.23
N TRP A 363 5.42 -8.08 -8.33
CA TRP A 363 6.54 -8.68 -9.04
C TRP A 363 7.45 -7.64 -9.67
N VAL A 364 6.91 -6.50 -10.11
CA VAL A 364 7.74 -5.38 -10.59
C VAL A 364 8.67 -4.92 -9.45
N LEU A 365 8.14 -4.85 -8.24
CA LEU A 365 8.90 -4.51 -7.03
C LEU A 365 9.91 -5.61 -6.68
N GLN A 366 9.51 -6.88 -6.70
CA GLN A 366 10.41 -7.99 -6.36
C GLN A 366 11.54 -8.14 -7.39
N CYS A 367 11.23 -7.96 -8.68
CA CYS A 367 12.20 -8.05 -9.77
C CYS A 367 13.20 -6.89 -9.80
N SER A 368 12.88 -5.75 -9.21
CA SER A 368 13.84 -4.65 -9.07
C SER A 368 15.04 -5.06 -8.20
N TRP A 369 14.85 -6.00 -7.28
CA TRP A 369 15.91 -6.53 -6.42
C TRP A 369 16.77 -7.63 -7.04
N LEU A 370 16.55 -8.01 -8.31
CA LEU A 370 17.20 -9.17 -8.95
C LEU A 370 18.73 -9.22 -8.74
N SER A 371 19.42 -8.09 -8.83
CA SER A 371 20.89 -8.04 -8.70
C SER A 371 21.40 -8.02 -7.25
N GLY A 372 20.55 -7.70 -6.27
CA GLY A 372 20.89 -7.67 -4.83
C GLY A 372 20.29 -8.84 -4.03
N ALA A 373 19.42 -9.65 -4.66
CA ALA A 373 18.66 -10.67 -3.97
C ALA A 373 19.50 -11.78 -3.31
N ASP A 374 20.67 -12.11 -3.86
CA ASP A 374 21.55 -13.13 -3.25
C ASP A 374 22.34 -12.59 -2.04
N GLN A 375 22.38 -11.26 -1.86
CA GLN A 375 23.04 -10.57 -0.75
C GLN A 375 22.03 -9.98 0.26
N GLY A 376 20.73 -10.10 -0.01
CA GLY A 376 19.68 -9.49 0.80
C GLY A 376 19.48 -10.13 2.17
N SER A 377 19.79 -11.42 2.35
CA SER A 377 19.55 -12.14 3.60
C SER A 377 20.25 -11.48 4.79
N LEU A 378 19.47 -11.12 5.81
CA LEU A 378 19.98 -10.64 7.09
C LEU A 378 19.00 -11.00 8.21
N ALA A 379 19.32 -12.05 8.95
CA ALA A 379 18.62 -12.41 10.20
C ALA A 379 19.21 -11.62 11.37
N ASP A 380 18.39 -11.22 12.33
CA ASP A 380 18.86 -10.60 13.57
C ASP A 380 18.40 -11.43 14.79
N PRO A 381 19.30 -12.07 15.55
CA PRO A 381 18.98 -13.00 16.64
C PRO A 381 18.13 -12.37 17.75
N ARG A 382 18.11 -11.04 17.88
CA ARG A 382 17.32 -10.28 18.87
C ARG A 382 15.83 -10.21 18.51
N VAL A 383 15.48 -10.40 17.24
CA VAL A 383 14.09 -10.36 16.78
C VAL A 383 13.40 -11.68 17.11
N LYS A 384 12.37 -11.62 17.97
CA LYS A 384 11.58 -12.77 18.43
C LYS A 384 10.15 -12.80 17.89
N ALA A 385 9.62 -11.64 17.50
CA ALA A 385 8.31 -11.51 16.91
C ALA A 385 8.36 -10.61 15.67
N ALA A 386 7.63 -11.00 14.62
CA ALA A 386 7.46 -10.12 13.47
C ALA A 386 6.01 -10.09 12.98
N VAL A 387 5.59 -8.93 12.47
CA VAL A 387 4.35 -8.75 11.74
C VAL A 387 4.67 -8.20 10.36
N ALA A 388 4.30 -8.94 9.31
CA ALA A 388 4.53 -8.55 7.93
C ALA A 388 3.18 -8.31 7.23
N VAL A 389 2.87 -7.05 6.97
CA VAL A 389 1.62 -6.59 6.35
C VAL A 389 1.82 -6.37 4.85
N SER A 390 0.99 -7.02 4.02
CA SER A 390 1.07 -6.98 2.56
C SER A 390 2.51 -7.17 2.00
N PRO A 391 3.22 -8.25 2.36
CA PRO A 391 4.63 -8.46 1.98
C PRO A 391 4.83 -8.93 0.53
N PRO A 392 5.62 -8.23 -0.30
CA PRO A 392 6.17 -8.81 -1.52
C PRO A 392 7.17 -9.91 -1.13
N MET A 393 6.90 -11.16 -1.51
CA MET A 393 7.75 -12.27 -1.06
C MET A 393 7.85 -13.49 -1.98
N ARG A 394 6.85 -13.75 -2.82
CA ARG A 394 6.72 -15.04 -3.53
C ARG A 394 7.94 -15.36 -4.39
N LEU A 395 8.61 -14.37 -4.97
CA LEU A 395 9.80 -14.57 -5.77
C LEU A 395 11.10 -14.46 -4.96
N LEU A 396 11.06 -13.80 -3.81
CA LEU A 396 12.26 -13.43 -3.06
C LEU A 396 12.74 -14.51 -2.10
N PHE A 397 11.83 -15.26 -1.49
CA PHE A 397 12.20 -16.19 -0.42
C PHE A 397 11.98 -17.63 -0.82
N ASP A 398 12.84 -18.52 -0.36
CA ASP A 398 12.59 -19.96 -0.49
C ASP A 398 11.59 -20.42 0.58
N GLU A 399 10.50 -21.05 0.18
CA GLU A 399 9.46 -21.55 1.09
C GLU A 399 10.00 -22.66 1.99
N GLU A 400 11.01 -23.39 1.50
CA GLU A 400 11.73 -24.41 2.27
C GLU A 400 12.66 -23.82 3.34
N SER A 401 12.93 -22.50 3.32
CA SER A 401 13.72 -21.83 4.36
C SER A 401 12.91 -21.51 5.63
N GLY A 402 11.58 -21.68 5.60
CA GLY A 402 10.67 -21.43 6.73
C GLY A 402 11.05 -22.10 8.06
N PRO A 403 11.54 -23.36 8.10
CA PRO A 403 11.99 -24.01 9.34
C PRO A 403 13.19 -23.34 10.04
N SER A 404 13.91 -22.44 9.36
CA SER A 404 15.01 -21.67 9.94
C SER A 404 14.60 -20.32 10.53
N LEU A 405 13.31 -19.98 10.51
CA LEU A 405 12.81 -18.76 11.15
C LEU A 405 12.98 -18.85 12.68
N GLN A 406 13.71 -17.89 13.22
CA GLN A 406 13.93 -17.75 14.65
C GLN A 406 12.79 -16.99 15.33
N ALA A 407 12.17 -16.05 14.62
CA ALA A 407 11.07 -15.25 15.13
C ALA A 407 9.72 -15.90 14.82
N LYS A 408 8.72 -15.67 15.67
CA LYS A 408 7.32 -15.98 15.34
C LYS A 408 6.78 -14.90 14.43
N VAL A 409 6.30 -15.32 13.26
CA VAL A 409 5.88 -14.41 12.18
C VAL A 409 4.36 -14.46 12.02
N LEU A 410 3.73 -13.29 12.07
CA LEU A 410 2.36 -13.07 11.66
C LEU A 410 2.37 -12.39 10.28
N LEU A 411 1.87 -13.10 9.27
CA LEU A 411 1.55 -12.51 7.98
C LEU A 411 0.14 -11.92 8.03
N VAL A 412 -0.01 -10.71 7.48
CA VAL A 412 -1.31 -10.06 7.30
C VAL A 412 -1.46 -9.63 5.85
N SER A 413 -2.58 -9.98 5.22
CA SER A 413 -2.86 -9.54 3.84
C SER A 413 -4.34 -9.25 3.60
N GLY A 414 -4.62 -8.30 2.71
CA GLY A 414 -5.97 -7.89 2.35
C GLY A 414 -6.53 -8.68 1.18
N THR A 415 -7.80 -9.11 1.25
CA THR A 415 -8.44 -9.88 0.15
C THR A 415 -8.76 -9.04 -1.09
N LYS A 416 -8.58 -7.72 -1.01
CA LYS A 416 -8.69 -6.76 -2.12
C LYS A 416 -7.38 -5.99 -2.34
N ASP A 417 -6.26 -6.44 -1.77
CA ASP A 417 -4.96 -5.89 -2.13
C ASP A 417 -4.67 -6.28 -3.58
N TRP A 418 -4.44 -5.27 -4.42
CA TRP A 418 -4.18 -5.43 -5.85
C TRP A 418 -2.74 -5.05 -6.21
N VAL A 419 -2.00 -4.47 -5.26
CA VAL A 419 -0.58 -4.18 -5.39
C VAL A 419 0.21 -5.41 -4.98
N VAL A 420 -0.05 -5.92 -3.78
CA VAL A 420 0.54 -7.11 -3.19
C VAL A 420 -0.58 -8.08 -2.79
N PRO A 421 -1.18 -8.77 -3.78
CA PRO A 421 -2.33 -9.62 -3.53
C PRO A 421 -1.97 -10.80 -2.60
N ALA A 422 -2.93 -11.19 -1.75
CA ALA A 422 -2.76 -12.28 -0.80
C ALA A 422 -2.35 -13.59 -1.48
N ASP A 423 -2.81 -13.83 -2.71
CA ASP A 423 -2.30 -14.90 -3.58
C ASP A 423 -1.48 -14.27 -4.73
N PRO A 424 -0.26 -14.74 -5.02
CA PRO A 424 0.47 -15.81 -4.36
C PRO A 424 1.35 -15.31 -3.19
N GLU A 425 1.22 -14.05 -2.73
CA GLU A 425 2.26 -13.46 -1.88
C GLU A 425 2.20 -13.92 -0.42
N ALA A 426 1.02 -14.14 0.18
CA ALA A 426 0.91 -14.50 1.59
C ALA A 426 0.37 -15.91 1.83
N VAL A 427 -0.59 -16.34 1.03
CA VAL A 427 -1.26 -17.64 1.19
C VAL A 427 -0.38 -18.78 0.67
N GLU A 428 0.07 -18.68 -0.59
CA GLU A 428 0.84 -19.74 -1.25
C GLU A 428 2.11 -20.14 -0.47
N PRO A 429 2.92 -19.21 0.08
CA PRO A 429 4.15 -19.57 0.79
C PRO A 429 3.90 -20.31 2.11
N LEU A 430 2.69 -20.22 2.65
CA LEU A 430 2.31 -20.89 3.90
C LEU A 430 1.47 -22.15 3.68
N LYS A 431 0.96 -22.39 2.46
CA LYS A 431 0.26 -23.64 2.11
C LYS A 431 1.19 -24.83 2.22
N GLY A 432 0.74 -25.89 2.89
CA GLY A 432 1.50 -27.14 3.02
C GLY A 432 2.80 -27.05 3.85
N GLY A 433 3.28 -25.86 4.20
CA GLY A 433 4.17 -25.65 5.33
C GLY A 433 3.43 -26.03 6.61
N ASN A 434 4.13 -26.23 7.73
CA ASN A 434 3.46 -26.42 9.02
C ASN A 434 3.50 -25.11 9.82
N PRO A 435 2.90 -23.99 9.33
CA PRO A 435 3.04 -22.68 9.95
C PRO A 435 2.54 -22.72 11.38
N LEU A 436 1.43 -23.44 11.63
CA LEU A 436 0.86 -23.61 12.96
C LEU A 436 1.85 -24.25 13.93
N ALA A 437 2.48 -25.39 13.56
CA ALA A 437 3.44 -26.06 14.44
C ALA A 437 4.73 -25.25 14.66
N ASN A 438 5.11 -24.42 13.69
CA ASN A 438 6.25 -23.52 13.82
C ASN A 438 5.88 -22.21 14.55
N GLY A 439 4.60 -22.01 14.88
CA GLY A 439 4.10 -20.83 15.58
C GLY A 439 3.96 -19.59 14.67
N HIS A 440 3.95 -19.75 13.35
CA HIS A 440 3.60 -18.69 12.40
C HIS A 440 2.09 -18.65 12.19
N ARG A 441 1.57 -17.48 11.79
CA ARG A 441 0.14 -17.26 11.53
C ARG A 441 -0.08 -16.46 10.25
N LEU A 442 -1.23 -16.67 9.62
CA LEU A 442 -1.76 -15.85 8.54
C LEU A 442 -3.14 -15.32 8.93
N VAL A 443 -3.26 -13.99 8.97
CA VAL A 443 -4.53 -13.30 9.11
C VAL A 443 -4.89 -12.60 7.80
N LEU A 444 -6.10 -12.86 7.32
CA LEU A 444 -6.65 -12.18 6.14
C LEU A 444 -7.66 -11.10 6.56
N ALA A 445 -7.46 -9.90 6.03
CA ALA A 445 -8.36 -8.77 6.21
C ALA A 445 -9.40 -8.73 5.08
N SER A 446 -10.65 -9.07 5.40
CA SER A 446 -11.75 -9.14 4.44
C SER A 446 -12.10 -7.75 3.90
N GLY A 447 -11.80 -7.51 2.62
CA GLY A 447 -11.96 -6.20 1.98
C GLY A 447 -10.80 -5.23 2.25
N GLY A 448 -9.76 -5.67 2.96
CA GLY A 448 -8.51 -4.92 3.10
C GLY A 448 -7.80 -4.78 1.75
N THR A 449 -7.08 -3.67 1.60
CA THR A 449 -6.33 -3.26 0.42
C THR A 449 -4.91 -2.85 0.85
N HIS A 450 -4.04 -2.55 -0.11
CA HIS A 450 -2.68 -2.09 0.21
C HIS A 450 -2.66 -0.79 1.05
N PHE A 451 -3.64 0.08 0.82
CA PHE A 451 -3.66 1.49 1.27
C PHE A 451 -4.70 1.78 2.36
N ASN A 452 -5.31 0.75 2.94
CA ASN A 452 -6.21 0.94 4.10
C ASN A 452 -5.87 0.01 5.26
N LEU A 453 -4.71 -0.66 5.18
CA LEU A 453 -4.19 -1.48 6.26
C LEU A 453 -3.09 -0.77 7.05
N TRP A 454 -2.49 0.30 6.50
CA TRP A 454 -1.58 1.21 7.20
C TRP A 454 -2.30 2.06 8.28
N ALA A 455 -1.57 2.95 8.96
CA ALA A 455 -2.12 3.77 10.03
C ALA A 455 -1.51 5.19 10.07
N PRO A 456 -1.91 6.07 9.14
CA PRO A 456 -1.35 7.41 9.04
C PRO A 456 -1.56 8.26 10.29
N VAL A 457 -0.64 9.17 10.53
CA VAL A 457 -0.58 10.07 11.68
C VAL A 457 -1.85 10.91 11.91
N ASP A 458 -2.58 11.21 10.84
CA ASP A 458 -3.75 12.06 10.77
C ASP A 458 -5.07 11.28 10.58
N GLN A 459 -5.00 9.94 10.62
CA GLN A 459 -6.19 9.10 10.46
C GLN A 459 -7.23 9.40 11.55
N LYS A 460 -8.51 9.45 11.16
CA LYS A 460 -9.62 9.76 12.06
C LYS A 460 -10.16 8.54 12.80
N GLU A 461 -10.02 7.36 12.21
CA GLU A 461 -10.50 6.09 12.76
C GLU A 461 -9.35 5.33 13.43
N ALA A 462 -9.69 4.43 14.36
CA ALA A 462 -8.71 3.57 14.99
C ALA A 462 -7.95 2.71 13.95
N PRO A 463 -6.64 2.45 14.13
CA PRO A 463 -5.88 1.62 13.21
C PRO A 463 -6.49 0.22 13.10
N ILE A 464 -6.86 -0.21 11.88
CA ILE A 464 -7.51 -1.51 11.63
C ILE A 464 -6.70 -2.68 12.19
N LEU A 465 -5.38 -2.65 11.99
CA LEU A 465 -4.47 -3.71 12.43
C LEU A 465 -3.84 -3.48 13.81
N GLY A 466 -4.05 -2.31 14.42
CA GLY A 466 -3.38 -1.94 15.68
C GLY A 466 -3.63 -2.94 16.81
N PRO A 467 -4.89 -3.30 17.12
CA PRO A 467 -5.19 -4.32 18.13
C PRO A 467 -4.62 -5.71 17.81
N LEU A 468 -4.56 -6.11 16.53
CA LEU A 468 -3.97 -7.37 16.10
C LEU A 468 -2.46 -7.39 16.30
N ILE A 469 -1.77 -6.31 15.89
CA ILE A 469 -0.33 -6.15 16.09
C ILE A 469 -0.03 -6.23 17.60
N LEU A 470 -0.73 -5.46 18.43
CA LEU A 470 -0.55 -5.48 19.88
C LEU A 470 -0.77 -6.88 20.48
N ALA A 471 -1.83 -7.58 20.07
CA ALA A 471 -2.13 -8.94 20.54
C ALA A 471 -1.01 -9.93 20.22
N TRP A 472 -0.47 -9.86 19.00
CA TRP A 472 0.63 -10.69 18.56
C TRP A 472 1.89 -10.41 19.37
N LEU A 473 2.28 -9.14 19.50
CA LEU A 473 3.50 -8.76 20.20
C LEU A 473 3.44 -9.11 21.70
N ASN A 474 2.29 -8.87 22.34
CA ASN A 474 2.11 -9.22 23.75
C ASN A 474 2.33 -10.72 24.00
N GLU A 475 1.79 -11.57 23.10
CA GLU A 475 1.94 -13.02 23.23
C GLU A 475 3.37 -13.48 22.96
N GLN A 476 3.97 -13.05 21.84
CA GLN A 476 5.26 -13.56 21.39
C GLN A 476 6.45 -12.99 22.17
N LEU A 477 6.30 -11.81 22.79
CA LEU A 477 7.30 -11.21 23.67
C LEU A 477 7.01 -11.44 25.17
N ALA A 478 6.02 -12.29 25.47
CA ALA A 478 5.62 -12.66 26.83
C ALA A 478 5.32 -11.44 27.74
N VAL A 479 4.71 -10.39 27.19
CA VAL A 479 4.28 -9.22 27.97
C VAL A 479 3.06 -9.61 28.82
N PRO A 480 3.06 -9.37 30.15
CA PRO A 480 1.90 -9.65 31.00
C PRO A 480 0.69 -8.80 30.62
N SER A 481 -0.19 -9.36 29.77
CA SER A 481 -1.37 -8.67 29.24
C SER A 481 -2.53 -9.65 29.07
N SER A 482 -3.75 -9.18 29.26
CA SER A 482 -4.96 -9.95 28.92
C SER A 482 -5.28 -9.92 27.43
N HIS A 483 -4.67 -9.00 26.66
CA HIS A 483 -4.85 -8.85 25.22
C HIS A 483 -3.73 -9.58 24.47
N THR A 484 -3.99 -10.84 24.11
CA THR A 484 -3.05 -11.74 23.42
C THR A 484 -3.68 -12.30 22.16
N PHE A 485 -2.86 -12.78 21.21
CA PHE A 485 -3.36 -13.31 19.94
C PHE A 485 -4.30 -14.51 20.15
N SER A 486 -3.91 -15.46 20.99
CA SER A 486 -4.72 -16.64 21.36
C SER A 486 -5.95 -16.31 22.20
N GLY A 487 -5.92 -15.19 22.95
CA GLY A 487 -7.08 -14.67 23.69
C GLY A 487 -8.19 -14.11 22.79
N GLY A 488 -7.90 -13.84 21.52
CA GLY A 488 -8.85 -13.26 20.57
C GLY A 488 -9.12 -11.79 20.85
N GLY A 489 -10.26 -11.27 20.38
CA GLY A 489 -10.66 -9.89 20.64
C GLY A 489 -9.78 -8.84 19.97
N TRP A 490 -9.10 -9.19 18.87
CA TRP A 490 -8.25 -8.29 18.09
C TRP A 490 -8.81 -7.97 16.70
N GLY A 491 -10.04 -8.40 16.41
CA GLY A 491 -10.69 -8.14 15.14
C GLY A 491 -11.05 -6.66 14.94
N HIS A 492 -11.65 -6.36 13.80
CA HIS A 492 -12.15 -5.02 13.47
C HIS A 492 -13.60 -5.08 13.00
N ALA A 493 -14.41 -4.10 13.41
CA ALA A 493 -15.86 -4.11 13.19
C ALA A 493 -16.24 -3.97 11.71
N SER A 494 -15.48 -3.18 10.95
CA SER A 494 -15.81 -2.87 9.56
C SER A 494 -14.97 -3.66 8.54
N ILE A 495 -13.79 -4.17 8.94
CA ILE A 495 -12.87 -4.96 8.11
C ILE A 495 -12.62 -6.27 8.87
N PRO A 496 -13.46 -7.30 8.65
CA PRO A 496 -13.32 -8.57 9.37
C PRO A 496 -11.92 -9.15 9.22
N LEU A 497 -11.27 -9.48 10.33
CA LEU A 497 -9.95 -10.12 10.35
C LEU A 497 -10.13 -11.61 10.66
N VAL A 498 -9.56 -12.49 9.84
CA VAL A 498 -9.75 -13.94 9.93
C VAL A 498 -8.40 -14.62 10.04
N ASP A 499 -8.14 -15.35 11.14
CA ASP A 499 -7.00 -16.28 11.19
C ASP A 499 -7.33 -17.50 10.33
N VAL A 500 -6.61 -17.64 9.22
CA VAL A 500 -6.81 -18.72 8.25
C VAL A 500 -5.75 -19.79 8.36
N THR A 501 -4.81 -19.68 9.31
CA THR A 501 -3.65 -20.58 9.43
C THR A 501 -4.05 -22.05 9.51
N GLY A 502 -5.10 -22.36 10.28
CA GLY A 502 -5.58 -23.74 10.44
C GLY A 502 -6.29 -24.33 9.22
N GLN A 503 -6.48 -23.54 8.15
CA GLN A 503 -7.13 -23.94 6.91
C GLN A 503 -6.15 -24.13 5.74
N LEU A 504 -4.86 -23.81 5.95
CA LEU A 504 -3.80 -23.83 4.93
C LEU A 504 -3.17 -25.21 4.71
#